data_AF-A0A760AG47-F1
#
_entry.id   AF-A0A760AG47-F1
#
_cell.length_a   1.000
_cell.length_b   1.000
_cell.length_c   1.000
_cell.angle_alpha   90.00
_cell.angle_beta   90.00
_cell.angle_gamma   90.00
#
_symmetry.space_group_name_H-M   'P 1'
#
loop_
_entity.id
_entity.type
_entity.pdbx_description
1 polymer ?
#
loop_
_entity_poly.entity_id
_entity_poly.type
_entity_poly.pdbx_seq_one_letter_code
_entity_poly.pdbx_strand_id
1 'polypeptide(L)'
;MISNLFLHYAFDMWMQRQFPGVPFERYADDVVCHCHSQWQAEALISELRQRLAQCGLELHPQKTRIVYCKDADRRGNYAETSFDFLGYTFRPRLSMNRWGNTFVNFSPAMSARAGKAIRQEVRNWGLQNRSDKSLYDLAHMFNAKIRGWIKYFGAFYKSALYPTLRQIDRKLVLWLTRKHKRLRGHRRRASHWLARVARSETRLFAHWPLLWGQASMGRAG
;
A
#
# COMPACT_ATOMS: atom_id res chain seq x y z
N MET A 1 -0.50 22.79 -15.98
CA MET A 1 -1.88 22.29 -15.85
C MET A 1 -2.59 22.21 -17.21
N ILE A 2 -1.92 21.70 -18.26
CA ILE A 2 -2.54 21.47 -19.58
C ILE A 2 -2.74 19.97 -19.84
N SER A 3 -1.84 19.11 -19.34
CA SER A 3 -1.92 17.65 -19.48
C SER A 3 -3.20 17.03 -18.90
N ASN A 4 -3.67 17.51 -17.75
CA ASN A 4 -4.92 17.03 -17.14
C ASN A 4 -6.16 17.38 -17.96
N LEU A 5 -6.16 18.53 -18.64
CA LEU A 5 -7.25 18.95 -19.51
C LEU A 5 -7.20 18.20 -20.85
N PHE A 6 -6.00 17.97 -21.37
CA PHE A 6 -5.82 17.23 -22.61
C PHE A 6 -6.37 15.80 -22.51
N LEU A 7 -5.96 15.05 -21.47
CA LEU A 7 -6.46 13.68 -21.25
C LEU A 7 -7.96 13.64 -20.93
N HIS A 8 -8.51 14.73 -20.40
CA HIS A 8 -9.96 14.82 -20.22
C HIS A 8 -10.72 14.72 -21.55
N TYR A 9 -10.27 15.44 -22.59
CA TYR A 9 -10.92 15.39 -23.90
C TYR A 9 -10.45 14.20 -24.76
N ALA A 10 -9.16 13.89 -24.72
CA ALA A 10 -8.57 12.83 -25.52
C ALA A 10 -9.05 11.45 -25.06
N PHE A 11 -9.20 11.25 -23.75
CA PHE A 11 -9.54 9.98 -23.12
C PHE A 11 -10.90 10.03 -22.40
N ASP A 12 -11.07 10.84 -21.34
CA ASP A 12 -12.25 10.70 -20.44
C ASP A 12 -13.58 10.87 -21.19
N MET A 13 -13.75 11.98 -21.91
CA MET A 13 -14.97 12.28 -22.66
C MET A 13 -15.18 11.32 -23.83
N TRP A 14 -14.10 10.83 -24.45
CA TRP A 14 -14.18 9.87 -25.54
C TRP A 14 -14.64 8.50 -25.03
N MET A 15 -14.06 8.02 -23.91
CA MET A 15 -14.47 6.78 -23.24
C MET A 15 -15.95 6.82 -22.85
N GLN A 16 -16.41 7.92 -22.25
CA GLN A 16 -17.82 8.09 -21.87
C GLN A 16 -18.78 8.01 -23.06
N ARG A 17 -18.34 8.44 -24.26
CA ARG A 17 -19.17 8.44 -25.47
C ARG A 17 -19.13 7.10 -26.22
N GLN A 18 -17.94 6.54 -26.40
CA GLN A 18 -17.72 5.36 -27.25
C GLN A 18 -17.83 4.04 -26.48
N PHE A 19 -17.46 4.05 -25.20
CA PHE A 19 -17.44 2.87 -24.33
C PHE A 19 -18.17 3.13 -22.99
N PRO A 20 -19.44 3.58 -23.00
CA PRO A 20 -20.17 3.91 -21.77
C PRO A 20 -20.32 2.70 -20.81
N GLY A 21 -20.23 1.48 -21.32
CA GLY A 21 -20.27 0.24 -20.53
C GLY A 21 -18.93 -0.19 -19.94
N VAL A 22 -17.84 0.58 -20.13
CA VAL A 22 -16.50 0.28 -19.59
C VAL A 22 -16.15 1.31 -18.52
N PRO A 23 -16.33 1.00 -17.23
CA PRO A 23 -15.86 1.86 -16.14
C PRO A 23 -14.34 2.02 -16.19
N PHE A 24 -13.84 3.17 -15.73
CA PHE A 24 -12.41 3.42 -15.65
C PHE A 24 -12.06 4.37 -14.50
N GLU A 25 -10.83 4.24 -14.01
CA GLU A 25 -10.22 5.15 -13.05
C GLU A 25 -8.98 5.77 -13.70
N ARG A 26 -8.90 7.10 -13.65
CA ARG A 26 -7.72 7.84 -14.11
C ARG A 26 -7.11 8.65 -12.98
N TYR A 27 -5.80 8.60 -12.88
CA TYR A 27 -5.01 9.45 -12.01
C TYR A 27 -3.79 9.99 -12.78
N ALA A 28 -3.81 11.28 -13.09
CA ALA A 28 -2.87 11.89 -14.04
C ALA A 28 -2.84 11.12 -15.37
N ASP A 29 -1.72 10.45 -15.68
CA ASP A 29 -1.49 9.62 -16.86
C ASP A 29 -1.75 8.11 -16.64
N ASP A 30 -1.87 7.66 -15.38
CA ASP A 30 -2.18 6.27 -15.07
C ASP A 30 -3.70 6.03 -15.20
N VAL A 31 -4.09 5.04 -16.01
CA VAL A 31 -5.48 4.68 -16.28
C VAL A 31 -5.68 3.18 -16.06
N VAL A 32 -6.80 2.83 -15.43
CA VAL A 32 -7.30 1.45 -15.32
C VAL A 32 -8.69 1.40 -15.96
N CYS A 33 -8.91 0.47 -16.89
CA CYS A 33 -10.22 0.24 -17.51
C CYS A 33 -10.75 -1.14 -17.11
N HIS A 34 -12.02 -1.19 -16.72
CA HIS A 34 -12.69 -2.41 -16.28
C HIS A 34 -13.44 -3.08 -17.45
N CYS A 35 -12.84 -4.13 -18.01
CA CYS A 35 -13.44 -4.93 -19.07
C CYS A 35 -14.00 -6.25 -18.53
N HIS A 36 -15.13 -6.70 -19.09
CA HIS A 36 -15.80 -7.95 -18.70
C HIS A 36 -15.14 -9.20 -19.32
N SER A 37 -14.47 -9.05 -20.46
CA SER A 37 -13.80 -10.15 -21.16
C SER A 37 -12.44 -9.72 -21.71
N GLN A 38 -11.59 -10.71 -22.00
CA GLN A 38 -10.29 -10.47 -22.64
C GLN A 38 -10.48 -9.84 -24.03
N TRP A 39 -11.43 -10.34 -24.82
CA TRP A 39 -11.74 -9.79 -26.14
C TRP A 39 -12.13 -8.31 -26.08
N GLN A 40 -12.96 -7.92 -25.11
CA GLN A 40 -13.32 -6.51 -24.91
C GLN A 40 -12.08 -5.66 -24.55
N ALA A 41 -11.18 -6.18 -23.72
CA ALA A 41 -9.96 -5.48 -23.35
C ALA A 41 -9.00 -5.32 -24.54
N GLU A 42 -8.85 -6.34 -25.38
CA GLU A 42 -8.03 -6.30 -26.59
C GLU A 42 -8.58 -5.31 -27.62
N ALA A 43 -9.90 -5.35 -27.86
CA ALA A 43 -10.58 -4.40 -28.73
C ALA A 43 -10.40 -2.96 -28.22
N LEU A 44 -10.59 -2.72 -26.92
CA LEU A 44 -10.41 -1.41 -26.32
C LEU A 44 -8.97 -0.89 -26.45
N ILE A 45 -7.96 -1.74 -26.24
CA ILE A 45 -6.55 -1.35 -26.43
C ILE A 45 -6.28 -0.93 -27.87
N SER A 46 -6.85 -1.63 -28.85
CA SER A 46 -6.70 -1.29 -30.27
C SER A 46 -7.29 0.09 -30.58
N GLU A 47 -8.53 0.34 -30.13
CA GLU A 47 -9.23 1.61 -30.33
C GLU A 47 -8.54 2.77 -29.59
N LEU A 48 -8.08 2.54 -28.35
CA LEU A 48 -7.32 3.53 -27.59
C LEU A 48 -6.01 3.89 -28.26
N ARG A 49 -5.31 2.91 -28.86
CA ARG A 49 -4.06 3.17 -29.60
C ARG A 49 -4.32 4.10 -30.79
N GLN A 50 -5.38 3.85 -31.56
CA GLN A 50 -5.76 4.70 -32.68
C GLN A 50 -6.18 6.10 -32.22
N ARG A 51 -7.02 6.17 -31.18
CA ARG A 51 -7.50 7.44 -30.62
C ARG A 51 -6.37 8.31 -30.09
N LEU A 52 -5.47 7.73 -29.28
CA LEU A 52 -4.36 8.47 -28.72
C LEU A 52 -3.40 8.94 -29.83
N ALA A 53 -3.16 8.13 -30.85
CA ALA A 53 -2.33 8.53 -32.00
C ALA A 53 -2.93 9.73 -32.76
N GLN A 54 -4.25 9.79 -32.95
CA GLN A 54 -4.92 10.97 -33.52
C GLN A 54 -4.75 12.23 -32.68
N CYS A 55 -4.56 12.06 -31.37
CA CYS A 55 -4.28 13.14 -30.42
C CYS A 55 -2.77 13.40 -30.25
N GLY A 56 -1.89 12.78 -31.05
CA GLY A 56 -0.44 12.93 -30.93
C GLY A 56 0.16 12.27 -29.68
N LEU A 57 -0.55 11.33 -29.07
CA LEU A 57 -0.09 10.54 -27.92
C LEU A 57 0.19 9.10 -28.32
N GLU A 58 1.20 8.50 -27.70
CA GLU A 58 1.51 7.09 -27.87
C GLU A 58 1.22 6.30 -26.59
N LEU A 59 0.50 5.21 -26.74
CA LEU A 59 0.21 4.29 -25.64
C LEU A 59 1.44 3.40 -25.39
N HIS A 60 2.04 3.53 -24.21
CA HIS A 60 3.29 2.84 -23.90
C HIS A 60 3.11 1.31 -23.90
N PRO A 61 3.75 0.57 -24.83
CA PRO A 61 3.45 -0.85 -25.06
C PRO A 61 3.82 -1.75 -23.88
N GLN A 62 4.88 -1.41 -23.14
CA GLN A 62 5.29 -2.20 -21.96
C GLN A 62 4.51 -1.85 -20.68
N LYS A 63 3.84 -0.69 -20.62
CA LYS A 63 3.04 -0.30 -19.45
C LYS A 63 1.60 -0.80 -19.58
N THR A 64 1.11 -0.86 -20.81
CA THR A 64 -0.25 -1.32 -21.10
C THR A 64 -0.27 -2.84 -21.13
N ARG A 65 -1.06 -3.43 -20.24
CA ARG A 65 -1.26 -4.87 -20.16
C ARG A 65 -2.67 -5.19 -19.72
N ILE A 66 -3.15 -6.35 -20.13
CA ILE A 66 -4.41 -6.91 -19.67
C ILE A 66 -4.11 -7.76 -18.44
N VAL A 67 -4.83 -7.52 -17.34
CA VAL A 67 -4.66 -8.27 -16.10
C VAL A 67 -5.94 -8.97 -15.74
N TYR A 68 -5.84 -10.28 -15.51
CA TYR A 68 -6.96 -11.09 -15.08
C TYR A 68 -7.21 -10.91 -13.57
N CYS A 69 -8.34 -10.30 -13.24
CA CYS A 69 -8.78 -10.06 -11.87
C CYS A 69 -9.34 -11.33 -11.23
N LYS A 70 -8.45 -12.28 -10.90
CA LYS A 70 -8.81 -13.59 -10.33
C LYS A 70 -9.40 -13.47 -8.91
N ASP A 71 -10.54 -14.12 -8.70
CA ASP A 71 -11.27 -14.20 -7.44
C ASP A 71 -11.87 -15.62 -7.26
N ALA A 72 -12.77 -15.80 -6.28
CA ALA A 72 -13.38 -17.10 -5.98
C ALA A 72 -14.21 -17.67 -7.14
N ASP A 73 -14.85 -16.81 -7.94
CA ASP A 73 -15.75 -17.18 -9.04
C ASP A 73 -14.97 -17.30 -10.36
N ARG A 74 -13.91 -16.49 -10.51
CA ARG A 74 -13.05 -16.42 -11.69
C ARG A 74 -11.87 -17.39 -11.60
N ARG A 75 -12.09 -18.63 -12.03
CA ARG A 75 -11.11 -19.73 -11.92
C ARG A 75 -10.08 -19.85 -13.06
N GLY A 76 -10.13 -18.96 -14.04
CA GLY A 76 -9.20 -18.95 -15.17
C GLY A 76 -7.74 -18.89 -14.75
N ASN A 77 -6.86 -19.38 -15.63
CA ASN A 77 -5.42 -19.33 -15.44
C ASN A 77 -4.79 -18.41 -16.48
N TYR A 78 -4.14 -17.35 -16.01
CA TYR A 78 -3.54 -16.31 -16.83
C TYR A 78 -2.19 -15.94 -16.23
N ALA A 79 -1.23 -15.54 -17.07
CA ALA A 79 0.09 -15.12 -16.61
C ALA A 79 0.01 -13.85 -15.76
N GLU A 80 -0.73 -12.84 -16.23
CA GLU A 80 -0.88 -11.57 -15.57
C GLU A 80 -2.11 -11.58 -14.65
N THR A 81 -1.88 -11.69 -13.35
CA THR A 81 -2.95 -11.68 -12.31
C THR A 81 -2.70 -10.62 -11.23
N SER A 82 -1.82 -9.66 -11.49
CA SER A 82 -1.59 -8.55 -10.57
C SER A 82 -1.11 -7.29 -11.27
N PHE A 83 -1.45 -6.14 -10.70
CA PHE A 83 -0.89 -4.86 -11.14
C PHE A 83 -0.69 -3.89 -9.98
N ASP A 84 0.19 -2.92 -10.20
CA ASP A 84 0.40 -1.82 -9.28
C ASP A 84 -0.37 -0.59 -9.78
N PHE A 85 -1.11 0.06 -8.89
CA PHE A 85 -1.79 1.33 -9.16
C PHE A 85 -1.79 2.17 -7.88
N LEU A 86 -1.36 3.43 -7.99
CA LEU A 86 -1.28 4.40 -6.87
C LEU A 86 -0.59 3.85 -5.61
N GLY A 87 0.50 3.10 -5.78
CA GLY A 87 1.26 2.52 -4.67
C GLY A 87 0.61 1.30 -4.00
N TYR A 88 -0.50 0.78 -4.54
CA TYR A 88 -1.09 -0.49 -4.16
C TYR A 88 -0.82 -1.56 -5.22
N THR A 89 -0.62 -2.80 -4.79
CA THR A 89 -0.64 -3.98 -5.66
C THR A 89 -2.00 -4.67 -5.52
N PHE A 90 -2.77 -4.66 -6.59
CA PHE A 90 -3.99 -5.42 -6.76
C PHE A 90 -3.66 -6.85 -7.20
N ARG A 91 -4.15 -7.84 -6.45
CA ARG A 91 -3.95 -9.26 -6.75
C ARG A 91 -4.96 -10.12 -5.97
N PRO A 92 -5.07 -11.43 -6.28
CA PRO A 92 -5.85 -12.37 -5.48
C PRO A 92 -5.28 -12.47 -4.05
N ARG A 93 -6.15 -12.30 -3.05
CA ARG A 93 -5.83 -12.38 -1.62
C ARG A 93 -6.98 -13.01 -0.86
N LEU A 94 -6.66 -13.73 0.20
CA LEU A 94 -7.68 -14.21 1.14
C LEU A 94 -8.31 -13.02 1.86
N SER A 95 -9.63 -13.00 1.87
CA SER A 95 -10.48 -12.05 2.57
C SER A 95 -11.48 -12.82 3.41
N MET A 96 -11.92 -12.22 4.52
CA MET A 96 -12.93 -12.80 5.39
C MET A 96 -14.23 -12.02 5.20
N ASN A 97 -15.34 -12.72 5.01
CA ASN A 97 -16.65 -12.09 4.95
C ASN A 97 -17.18 -11.78 6.36
N ARG A 98 -18.31 -11.08 6.45
CA ARG A 98 -18.95 -10.73 7.73
C ARG A 98 -19.37 -11.93 8.59
N TRP A 99 -19.47 -13.12 7.98
CA TRP A 99 -19.87 -14.37 8.62
C TRP A 99 -18.68 -15.26 9.02
N GLY A 100 -17.43 -14.77 8.86
CA GLY A 100 -16.22 -15.50 9.24
C GLY A 100 -15.68 -16.45 8.17
N ASN A 101 -16.37 -16.62 7.03
CA ASN A 101 -15.88 -17.49 5.97
C ASN A 101 -14.79 -16.78 5.15
N THR A 102 -13.74 -17.54 4.82
CA THR A 102 -12.61 -17.05 4.04
C THR A 102 -12.84 -17.33 2.55
N PHE A 103 -12.58 -16.34 1.70
CA PHE A 103 -12.68 -16.46 0.24
C PHE A 103 -11.55 -15.68 -0.44
N VAL A 104 -11.27 -16.01 -1.70
CA VAL A 104 -10.29 -15.25 -2.50
C VAL A 104 -10.99 -14.05 -3.13
N ASN A 105 -10.45 -12.87 -2.87
CA ASN A 105 -10.89 -11.61 -3.48
C ASN A 105 -9.72 -10.94 -4.19
N PHE A 106 -10.01 -10.24 -5.28
CA PHE A 106 -9.03 -9.40 -5.96
C PHE A 106 -8.96 -8.04 -5.25
N SER A 107 -7.95 -7.86 -4.39
CA SER A 107 -7.93 -6.71 -3.46
C SER A 107 -6.57 -6.00 -3.40
N PRO A 108 -6.57 -4.67 -3.21
CA PRO A 108 -5.36 -3.88 -3.09
C PRO A 108 -4.70 -4.07 -1.71
N ALA A 109 -3.38 -4.00 -1.71
CA ALA A 109 -2.58 -3.79 -0.50
C ALA A 109 -1.34 -2.97 -0.86
N MET A 110 -0.69 -2.33 0.12
CA MET A 110 0.56 -1.58 -0.12
C MET A 110 1.54 -2.39 -0.99
N SER A 111 2.04 -1.76 -2.06
CA SER A 111 2.93 -2.42 -3.00
C SER A 111 4.31 -2.66 -2.39
N ALA A 112 5.04 -3.63 -2.96
CA ALA A 112 6.42 -3.91 -2.55
C ALA A 112 7.33 -2.68 -2.73
N ARG A 113 7.11 -1.91 -3.81
CA ARG A 113 7.81 -0.66 -4.11
C ARG A 113 7.53 0.40 -3.05
N ALA A 114 6.26 0.64 -2.71
CA ALA A 114 5.87 1.58 -1.66
C ALA A 114 6.45 1.17 -0.30
N GLY A 115 6.33 -0.11 0.07
CA GLY A 115 6.93 -0.63 1.30
C GLY A 115 8.45 -0.47 1.34
N LYS A 116 9.16 -0.67 0.22
CA LYS A 116 10.62 -0.44 0.11
C LYS A 116 10.96 1.03 0.32
N ALA A 117 10.20 1.95 -0.30
CA ALA A 117 10.40 3.39 -0.15
C ALA A 117 10.24 3.83 1.32
N ILE A 118 9.18 3.38 2.00
CA ILE A 118 8.99 3.68 3.42
C ILE A 118 10.15 3.14 4.27
N ARG A 119 10.57 1.89 4.05
CA ARG A 119 11.71 1.32 4.81
C ARG A 119 13.02 2.06 4.55
N GLN A 120 13.23 2.57 3.34
CA GLN A 120 14.38 3.40 3.02
C GLN A 120 14.32 4.74 3.75
N GLU A 121 13.15 5.39 3.76
CA GLU A 121 12.94 6.64 4.50
C GLU A 121 13.20 6.45 6.01
N VAL A 122 12.66 5.38 6.61
CA VAL A 122 12.93 5.02 8.02
C VAL A 122 14.42 4.79 8.29
N ARG A 123 15.15 4.22 7.31
CA ARG A 123 16.61 4.05 7.40
C ARG A 123 17.32 5.40 7.39
N ASN A 124 16.90 6.31 6.52
CA ASN A 124 17.47 7.65 6.35
C ASN A 124 17.24 8.54 7.58
N TRP A 125 16.19 8.31 8.37
CA TRP A 125 15.99 9.02 9.64
C TRP A 125 17.15 8.86 10.63
N GLY A 126 17.94 7.78 10.49
CA GLY A 126 19.10 7.54 11.35
C GLY A 126 18.73 7.38 12.82
N LEU A 127 17.51 6.87 13.12
CA LEU A 127 16.95 6.73 14.47
C LEU A 127 17.96 6.20 15.49
N GLN A 128 18.70 5.15 15.13
CA GLN A 128 19.71 4.53 15.98
C GLN A 128 20.90 5.44 16.37
N ASN A 129 21.11 6.56 15.68
CA ASN A 129 22.23 7.48 15.92
C ASN A 129 21.83 8.68 16.80
N ARG A 130 20.54 8.82 17.15
CA ARG A 130 19.99 10.00 17.86
C ARG A 130 19.96 9.79 19.38
N SER A 131 21.12 9.49 19.99
CA SER A 131 21.21 9.20 21.43
C SER A 131 20.90 10.43 22.31
N ASP A 132 21.02 11.63 21.75
CA ASP A 132 20.67 12.92 22.36
C ASP A 132 19.15 13.07 22.58
N LYS A 133 18.32 12.42 21.77
CA LYS A 133 16.86 12.53 21.83
C LYS A 133 16.23 11.59 22.84
N SER A 134 15.14 12.00 23.48
CA SER A 134 14.25 11.14 24.28
C SER A 134 13.31 10.32 23.37
N LEU A 135 12.58 9.37 23.94
CA LEU A 135 11.58 8.60 23.20
C LEU A 135 10.43 9.50 22.70
N TYR A 136 10.05 10.51 23.50
CA TYR A 136 9.03 11.50 23.15
C TYR A 136 9.49 12.41 21.99
N ASP A 137 10.75 12.82 21.98
CA ASP A 137 11.30 13.62 20.86
C ASP A 137 11.23 12.82 19.56
N LEU A 138 11.63 11.55 19.59
CA LEU A 138 11.56 10.67 18.42
C LEU A 138 10.11 10.49 17.94
N ALA A 139 9.18 10.31 18.86
CA ALA A 139 7.76 10.24 18.52
C ALA A 139 7.28 11.53 17.85
N HIS A 140 7.58 12.69 18.43
CA HIS A 140 7.21 14.00 17.90
C HIS A 140 7.77 14.22 16.48
N MET A 141 9.04 13.88 16.26
CA MET A 141 9.72 14.05 14.96
C MET A 141 9.09 13.21 13.83
N PHE A 142 8.64 11.99 14.12
CA PHE A 142 8.30 11.03 13.06
C PHE A 142 6.81 10.68 12.96
N ASN A 143 6.00 10.98 13.99
CA ASN A 143 4.59 10.61 14.02
C ASN A 143 3.77 11.21 12.87
N ALA A 144 4.10 12.39 12.35
CA ALA A 144 3.41 12.97 11.20
C ALA A 144 3.52 12.06 9.95
N LYS A 145 4.74 11.60 9.62
CA LYS A 145 4.97 10.69 8.49
C LYS A 145 4.35 9.32 8.73
N ILE A 146 4.51 8.76 9.94
CA ILE A 146 3.94 7.45 10.30
C ILE A 146 2.41 7.47 10.18
N ARG A 147 1.74 8.53 10.69
CA ARG A 147 0.28 8.70 10.53
C ARG A 147 -0.12 8.80 9.07
N GLY A 148 0.64 9.54 8.25
CA GLY A 148 0.40 9.63 6.81
C GLY A 148 0.41 8.27 6.13
N TRP A 149 1.43 7.45 6.40
CA TRP A 149 1.52 6.09 5.84
C TRP A 149 0.39 5.18 6.30
N ILE A 150 0.02 5.24 7.59
CA ILE A 150 -1.10 4.45 8.12
C ILE A 150 -2.42 4.89 7.51
N LYS A 151 -2.67 6.20 7.41
CA LYS A 151 -3.92 6.73 6.84
C LYS A 151 -4.07 6.33 5.38
N TYR A 152 -3.01 6.46 4.60
CA TYR A 152 -3.01 6.10 3.19
C TYR A 152 -3.12 4.58 3.03
N PHE A 153 -2.05 3.85 3.36
CA PHE A 153 -1.98 2.40 3.09
C PHE A 153 -2.84 1.53 4.01
N GLY A 154 -3.41 2.08 5.10
CA GLY A 154 -4.29 1.36 6.00
C GLY A 154 -5.74 1.28 5.55
N ALA A 155 -6.10 1.92 4.42
CA ALA A 155 -7.43 1.82 3.83
C ALA A 155 -7.76 0.37 3.40
N PHE A 156 -6.76 -0.37 2.90
CA PHE A 156 -6.93 -1.72 2.38
C PHE A 156 -5.88 -2.67 2.95
N TYR A 157 -6.30 -3.89 3.29
CA TYR A 157 -5.43 -5.00 3.74
C TYR A 157 -4.34 -4.53 4.74
N LYS A 158 -4.77 -3.95 5.87
CA LYS A 158 -3.91 -3.28 6.89
C LYS A 158 -2.69 -4.10 7.32
N SER A 159 -2.79 -5.42 7.33
CA SER A 159 -1.69 -6.32 7.68
C SER A 159 -0.45 -6.16 6.79
N ALA A 160 -0.60 -5.68 5.55
CA ALA A 160 0.53 -5.36 4.66
C ALA A 160 1.46 -4.26 5.19
N LEU A 161 0.97 -3.39 6.08
CA LEU A 161 1.79 -2.36 6.73
C LEU A 161 2.71 -2.92 7.82
N TYR A 162 2.32 -4.02 8.46
CA TYR A 162 2.97 -4.50 9.69
C TYR A 162 4.49 -4.74 9.53
N PRO A 163 5.00 -5.33 8.44
CA PRO A 163 6.45 -5.47 8.26
C PRO A 163 7.20 -4.14 8.28
N THR A 164 6.61 -3.10 7.70
CA THR A 164 7.18 -1.75 7.65
C THR A 164 7.09 -1.05 9.01
N LEU A 165 5.97 -1.17 9.71
CA LEU A 165 5.80 -0.62 11.06
C LEU A 165 6.74 -1.29 12.07
N ARG A 166 6.88 -2.63 12.02
CA ARG A 166 7.83 -3.38 12.85
C ARG A 166 9.28 -3.00 12.56
N GLN A 167 9.60 -2.53 11.34
CA GLN A 167 10.93 -2.03 11.03
C GLN A 167 11.27 -0.75 11.82
N ILE A 168 10.27 0.10 12.07
CA ILE A 168 10.43 1.29 12.92
C ILE A 168 10.77 0.84 14.35
N ASP A 169 10.02 -0.11 14.91
CA ASP A 169 10.31 -0.66 16.25
C ASP A 169 11.70 -1.29 16.33
N ARG A 170 12.15 -2.00 15.29
CA ARG A 170 13.53 -2.50 15.23
C ARG A 170 14.57 -1.37 15.31
N LYS A 171 14.31 -0.22 14.68
CA LYS A 171 15.19 0.95 14.80
C LYS A 171 15.14 1.60 16.18
N LEU A 172 13.96 1.64 16.81
CA LEU A 172 13.81 2.08 18.21
C LEU A 172 14.57 1.15 19.18
N VAL A 173 14.52 -0.16 18.97
CA VAL A 173 15.32 -1.13 19.75
C VAL A 173 16.81 -0.85 19.59
N LEU A 174 17.29 -0.60 18.36
CA LEU A 174 18.70 -0.26 18.14
C LEU A 174 19.08 1.06 18.81
N TRP A 175 18.22 2.08 18.74
CA TRP A 175 18.40 3.34 19.46
C TRP A 175 18.50 3.12 20.97
N LEU A 176 17.62 2.31 21.58
CA LEU A 176 17.66 1.97 23.00
C LEU A 176 19.00 1.35 23.41
N THR A 177 19.50 0.39 22.63
CA THR A 177 20.78 -0.27 22.91
C THR A 177 21.99 0.67 22.82
N ARG A 178 21.86 1.79 22.11
CA ARG A 178 22.93 2.79 21.96
C ARG A 178 22.83 3.91 22.99
N LYS A 179 21.61 4.37 23.29
CA LYS A 179 21.34 5.42 24.29
C LYS A 179 21.62 4.94 25.71
N HIS A 180 21.17 3.74 26.07
CA HIS A 180 21.26 3.24 27.44
C HIS A 180 22.40 2.23 27.60
N LYS A 181 23.44 2.59 28.37
CA LYS A 181 24.59 1.72 28.65
C LYS A 181 24.17 0.33 29.16
N ARG A 182 23.16 0.25 30.03
CA ARG A 182 22.61 -1.01 30.57
C ARG A 182 21.96 -1.93 29.53
N LEU A 183 21.58 -1.41 28.36
CA LEU A 183 20.96 -2.15 27.27
C LEU A 183 21.92 -2.41 26.10
N ARG A 184 23.17 -1.95 26.19
CA ARG A 184 24.18 -2.15 25.14
C ARG A 184 24.40 -3.65 24.87
N GLY A 185 24.32 -4.06 23.61
CA GLY A 185 24.40 -5.48 23.22
C GLY A 185 23.14 -6.33 23.51
N HIS A 186 22.23 -5.87 24.37
CA HIS A 186 21.08 -6.65 24.83
C HIS A 186 19.79 -6.35 24.06
N ARG A 187 19.76 -6.67 22.75
CA ARG A 187 18.60 -6.41 21.88
C ARG A 187 17.29 -7.00 22.41
N ARG A 188 17.31 -8.22 22.94
CA ARG A 188 16.10 -8.87 23.50
C ARG A 188 15.53 -8.11 24.69
N ARG A 189 16.39 -7.67 25.63
CA ARG A 189 15.98 -6.85 26.78
C ARG A 189 15.42 -5.50 26.32
N ALA A 190 16.06 -4.85 25.34
CA ALA A 190 15.57 -3.61 24.75
C ALA A 190 14.21 -3.79 24.05
N SER A 191 13.99 -4.89 23.32
CA SER A 191 12.69 -5.22 22.73
C SER A 191 11.60 -5.43 23.77
N HIS A 192 11.89 -6.14 24.87
CA HIS A 192 10.93 -6.34 25.96
C HIS A 192 10.60 -5.02 26.67
N TRP A 193 11.61 -4.17 26.90
CA TRP A 193 11.41 -2.85 27.46
C TRP A 193 10.52 -1.99 26.55
N LEU A 194 10.80 -1.97 25.24
CA LEU A 194 10.02 -1.22 24.26
C LEU A 194 8.57 -1.74 24.20
N ALA A 195 8.37 -3.05 24.19
CA ALA A 195 7.03 -3.64 24.19
C ALA A 195 6.24 -3.29 25.46
N ARG A 196 6.90 -3.22 26.62
CA ARG A 196 6.25 -2.79 27.87
C ARG A 196 5.80 -1.33 27.79
N VAL A 197 6.69 -0.43 27.35
CA VAL A 197 6.35 0.99 27.16
C VAL A 197 5.28 1.18 26.10
N ALA A 198 5.36 0.44 24.99
CA ALA A 198 4.37 0.52 23.92
C ALA A 198 2.98 0.02 24.31
N ARG A 199 2.87 -0.81 25.35
CA ARG A 199 1.57 -1.24 25.91
C ARG A 199 1.05 -0.29 26.98
N SER A 200 1.92 0.40 27.73
CA SER A 200 1.50 1.40 28.73
C SER A 200 1.14 2.74 28.08
N GLU A 201 1.86 3.13 27.02
CA GLU A 201 1.69 4.40 26.31
C GLU A 201 1.42 4.16 24.82
N THR A 202 0.39 3.36 24.53
CA THR A 202 0.06 2.88 23.17
C THR A 202 -0.12 3.99 22.12
N ARG A 203 -0.36 5.24 22.53
CA ARG A 203 -0.53 6.39 21.62
C ARG A 203 0.75 7.20 21.39
N LEU A 204 1.86 6.89 22.05
CA LEU A 204 3.11 7.65 21.92
C LEU A 204 3.64 7.58 20.48
N PHE A 205 3.69 6.41 19.86
CA PHE A 205 3.92 6.30 18.42
C PHE A 205 2.63 5.95 17.69
N ALA A 206 2.42 6.60 16.54
CA ALA A 206 1.20 6.44 15.75
C ALA A 206 0.92 4.99 15.30
N HIS A 207 1.97 4.17 15.15
CA HIS A 207 1.83 2.78 14.73
C HIS A 207 1.66 1.77 15.88
N TRP A 208 1.86 2.20 17.12
CA TRP A 208 1.77 1.30 18.27
C TRP A 208 0.37 0.73 18.52
N PRO A 209 -0.76 1.44 18.30
CA PRO A 209 -2.07 0.83 18.43
C PRO A 209 -2.29 -0.36 17.48
N LEU A 210 -1.66 -0.34 16.30
CA LEU A 210 -1.76 -1.42 15.32
C LEU A 210 -0.90 -2.64 15.67
N LEU A 211 0.24 -2.43 16.31
CA LEU A 211 1.19 -3.51 16.64
C LEU A 211 1.01 -4.08 18.04
N TRP A 212 0.59 -3.23 18.99
CA TRP A 212 0.61 -3.48 20.43
C TRP A 212 -0.73 -3.20 21.11
N GLY A 213 -1.71 -2.63 20.41
CA GLY A 213 -3.07 -2.51 20.92
C GLY A 213 -3.56 -3.88 21.36
N GLN A 214 -4.17 -3.94 22.55
CA GLN A 214 -4.79 -5.17 23.02
C GLN A 214 -5.73 -5.66 21.92
N ALA A 215 -5.40 -6.83 21.35
CA ALA A 215 -6.44 -7.63 20.75
C ALA A 215 -7.46 -7.84 21.87
N SER A 216 -8.65 -7.26 21.73
CA SER A 216 -9.82 -7.92 22.27
C SER A 216 -9.73 -9.35 21.78
N MET A 217 -9.29 -10.26 22.65
CA MET A 217 -9.48 -11.68 22.49
C MET A 217 -10.97 -11.83 22.23
N GLY A 218 -11.34 -12.04 20.96
CA GLY A 218 -12.51 -12.82 20.65
C GLY A 218 -12.26 -14.16 21.31
N ARG A 219 -12.83 -14.34 22.51
CA ARG A 219 -13.02 -15.67 23.07
C ARG A 219 -13.75 -16.46 21.99
N ALA A 220 -13.15 -17.59 21.61
CA ALA A 220 -13.88 -18.67 20.99
C ALA A 220 -15.13 -18.92 21.85
N GLY A 221 -16.29 -18.76 21.21
CA GLY A 221 -17.51 -19.46 21.58
C GLY A 221 -17.67 -20.62 20.63
#